data_AF-A0A098EPL4-F1
#
_entry.id   AF-A0A098EPL4-F1
#
_cell.length_a   1.000
_cell.length_b   1.000
_cell.length_c   1.000
_cell.angle_alpha   90.00
_cell.angle_beta   90.00
_cell.angle_gamma   90.00
#
_symmetry.space_group_name_H-M   'P 1'
#
loop_
_entity.id
_entity.type
_entity.pdbx_description
1 polymer ?
#
loop_
_entity_poly.entity_id
_entity_poly.type
_entity_poly.pdbx_seq_one_letter_code
_entity_poly.pdbx_strand_id
1 'polypeptide(L)'
;MFNSITELMEAKAYPDKRAISWNRICEEEALSEEFIRANSGQVNWYLVSGHQVLSEAFIREFSHRLYWHAVAAEQMLSESFIEEFSQAAKWQPALEGLTKRQVKTFEKEGREFDDKKYWTLISMKKNVNHGKGLSPAFIEKHQDRLSWKALSLFQKLPMSLIDRHPEKVDWNSITRNQCLTERFIEKYRHLVEWETISFHQNLSERFINRHHSKMNYISAEKERSEGFLYNHLEKMDAASVVAHQNLRNVKKYEPFTIFVIEKNGLKKYIIKFHENEESETDAIRIAEDEELYEQLEENGLDAVIEEDFPELILSGFFKF
;
A
#
# COMPACT_ATOMS: atom_id res chain seq x y z
N MET A 1 -16.62 -24.22 -12.95
CA MET A 1 -17.33 -23.20 -13.74
C MET A 1 -18.54 -23.88 -14.34
N PHE A 2 -19.74 -23.35 -14.14
CA PHE A 2 -20.97 -23.97 -14.62
C PHE A 2 -21.35 -23.46 -16.01
N ASN A 3 -21.63 -24.39 -16.93
CA ASN A 3 -21.99 -24.10 -18.33
C ASN A 3 -23.49 -24.16 -18.58
N SER A 4 -24.23 -24.86 -17.73
CA SER A 4 -25.68 -25.03 -17.88
C SER A 4 -26.39 -25.09 -16.53
N ILE A 5 -27.70 -24.83 -16.56
CA ILE A 5 -28.55 -24.94 -15.36
C ILE A 5 -28.65 -26.38 -14.86
N THR A 6 -28.60 -27.36 -15.76
CA THR A 6 -28.64 -28.79 -15.41
C THR A 6 -27.39 -29.19 -14.62
N GLU A 7 -26.21 -28.78 -15.10
CA GLU A 7 -24.94 -29.04 -14.42
C GLU A 7 -24.91 -28.41 -13.02
N LEU A 8 -25.38 -27.16 -12.89
CA LEU A 8 -25.46 -26.48 -11.60
C LEU A 8 -26.44 -27.16 -10.64
N MET A 9 -27.62 -27.58 -11.14
CA MET A 9 -28.63 -28.24 -10.33
C MET A 9 -28.15 -29.60 -9.80
N GLU A 10 -27.49 -30.39 -10.65
CA GLU A 10 -26.91 -31.67 -10.27
C GLU A 10 -25.81 -31.50 -9.21
N ALA A 11 -24.88 -30.56 -9.42
CA ALA A 11 -23.77 -30.32 -8.51
C ALA A 11 -24.21 -29.79 -7.13
N LYS A 12 -25.31 -29.02 -7.06
CA LYS A 12 -25.82 -28.40 -5.82
C LYS A 12 -27.05 -29.12 -5.25
N ALA A 13 -27.44 -30.24 -5.84
CA ALA A 13 -28.62 -31.03 -5.44
C ALA A 13 -29.92 -30.20 -5.36
N TYR A 14 -30.14 -29.28 -6.30
CA TYR A 14 -31.38 -28.51 -6.36
C TYR A 14 -32.53 -29.38 -6.88
N PRO A 15 -33.69 -29.44 -6.17
CA PRO A 15 -34.81 -30.29 -6.57
C PRO A 15 -35.52 -29.78 -7.83
N ASP A 16 -35.55 -28.46 -8.03
CA ASP A 16 -36.13 -27.82 -9.22
C ASP A 16 -35.55 -26.41 -9.45
N LYS A 17 -35.89 -25.79 -10.59
CA LYS A 17 -35.42 -24.45 -10.97
C LYS A 17 -35.91 -23.33 -10.04
N ARG A 18 -37.01 -23.51 -9.32
CA ARG A 18 -37.60 -22.51 -8.40
C ARG A 18 -36.83 -22.46 -7.08
N ALA A 19 -36.17 -23.56 -6.70
CA ALA A 19 -35.30 -23.62 -5.52
C ALA A 19 -33.98 -22.85 -5.69
N ILE A 20 -33.62 -22.45 -6.92
CA ILE A 20 -32.36 -21.76 -7.22
C ILE A 20 -32.41 -20.33 -6.68
N SER A 21 -31.48 -20.02 -5.76
CA SER A 21 -31.24 -18.64 -5.33
C SER A 21 -30.34 -17.93 -6.35
N TRP A 22 -30.95 -17.22 -7.29
CA TRP A 22 -30.24 -16.50 -8.36
C TRP A 22 -29.22 -15.49 -7.86
N ASN A 23 -29.45 -14.84 -6.72
CA ASN A 23 -28.47 -13.91 -6.16
C ASN A 23 -27.24 -14.68 -5.69
N ARG A 24 -27.45 -15.70 -4.86
CA ARG A 24 -26.38 -16.53 -4.30
C ARG A 24 -25.49 -17.12 -5.39
N ILE A 25 -26.09 -17.70 -6.43
CA ILE A 25 -25.30 -18.32 -7.50
C ILE A 25 -24.53 -17.29 -8.35
N CYS A 26 -25.05 -16.07 -8.52
CA CYS A 26 -24.33 -15.02 -9.27
C CYS A 26 -23.17 -14.42 -8.48
N GLU A 27 -23.16 -14.60 -7.17
CA GLU A 27 -22.15 -14.06 -6.25
C GLU A 27 -21.09 -15.10 -5.89
N GLU A 28 -21.51 -16.32 -5.54
CA GLU A 28 -20.63 -17.35 -4.97
C GLU A 28 -20.07 -18.34 -6.00
N GLU A 29 -20.75 -18.54 -7.14
CA GLU A 29 -20.37 -19.56 -8.10
C GLU A 29 -19.67 -18.97 -9.32
N ALA A 30 -18.75 -19.74 -9.91
CA ALA A 30 -18.16 -19.38 -11.20
C ALA A 30 -19.12 -19.77 -12.35
N LEU A 31 -19.80 -18.79 -12.94
CA LEU A 31 -20.74 -18.97 -14.04
C LEU A 31 -20.06 -18.66 -15.38
N SER A 32 -20.27 -19.51 -16.39
CA SER A 32 -19.84 -19.22 -17.76
C SER A 32 -20.71 -18.14 -18.41
N GLU A 33 -20.19 -17.51 -19.46
CA GLU A 33 -20.95 -16.54 -20.26
C GLU A 33 -22.12 -17.20 -21.01
N GLU A 34 -21.98 -18.45 -21.43
CA GLU A 34 -23.05 -19.25 -22.03
C GLU A 34 -24.20 -19.45 -21.04
N PHE A 35 -23.88 -19.79 -19.79
CA PHE A 35 -24.86 -19.92 -18.72
C PHE A 35 -25.60 -18.59 -18.50
N ILE A 36 -24.85 -17.49 -18.38
CA ILE A 36 -25.44 -16.17 -18.12
C ILE A 36 -26.36 -15.76 -19.28
N ARG A 37 -25.92 -15.97 -20.53
CA ARG A 37 -26.71 -15.68 -21.74
C ARG A 37 -28.01 -16.48 -21.78
N ALA A 38 -27.93 -17.80 -21.54
CA ALA A 38 -29.08 -18.69 -21.52
C ALA A 38 -30.10 -18.35 -20.41
N ASN A 39 -29.65 -17.70 -19.34
CA ASN A 39 -30.46 -17.36 -18.17
C ASN A 39 -30.61 -15.84 -17.94
N SER A 40 -30.43 -15.03 -18.99
CA SER A 40 -30.37 -13.56 -18.96
C SER A 40 -31.57 -12.86 -18.29
N GLY A 41 -32.74 -13.51 -18.27
CA GLY A 41 -33.95 -13.00 -17.60
C GLY A 41 -34.00 -13.25 -16.09
N GLN A 42 -33.15 -14.14 -15.56
CA GLN A 42 -33.17 -14.58 -14.17
C GLN A 42 -31.94 -14.14 -13.37
N VAL A 43 -30.78 -14.06 -14.04
CA VAL A 43 -29.52 -13.63 -13.42
C VAL A 43 -29.65 -12.22 -12.83
N ASN A 44 -28.93 -12.03 -11.72
CA ASN A 44 -28.78 -10.72 -11.13
C ASN A 44 -27.60 -10.00 -11.80
N TRP A 45 -27.91 -9.11 -12.75
CA TRP A 45 -26.90 -8.38 -13.53
C TRP A 45 -25.95 -7.52 -12.70
N TYR A 46 -26.38 -7.03 -11.53
CA TYR A 46 -25.51 -6.31 -10.61
C TYR A 46 -24.42 -7.23 -10.07
N LEU A 47 -24.80 -8.40 -9.56
CA LEU A 47 -23.86 -9.39 -9.04
C LEU A 47 -22.97 -9.95 -10.14
N VAL A 48 -23.54 -10.23 -11.33
CA VAL A 48 -22.76 -10.65 -12.50
C VAL A 48 -21.69 -9.62 -12.88
N SER A 49 -22.01 -8.33 -12.85
CA SER A 49 -21.07 -7.27 -13.25
C SER A 49 -19.83 -7.19 -12.35
N GLY A 50 -19.97 -7.53 -11.07
CA GLY A 50 -18.90 -7.39 -10.07
C GLY A 50 -18.21 -8.69 -9.66
N HIS A 51 -18.91 -9.84 -9.71
CA HIS A 51 -18.41 -11.10 -9.15
C HIS A 51 -17.99 -12.12 -10.21
N GLN A 52 -18.44 -11.95 -11.45
CA GLN A 52 -18.11 -12.87 -12.55
C GLN A 52 -16.98 -12.29 -13.40
N VAL A 53 -16.17 -13.17 -13.98
CA VAL A 53 -15.12 -12.78 -14.93
C VAL A 53 -15.76 -12.71 -16.32
N LEU A 54 -15.89 -11.50 -16.85
CA LEU A 54 -16.54 -11.24 -18.13
C LEU A 54 -15.52 -10.84 -19.19
N SER A 55 -15.62 -11.45 -20.37
CA SER A 55 -14.87 -11.05 -21.56
C SER A 55 -15.38 -9.73 -22.10
N GLU A 56 -14.50 -8.99 -22.76
CA GLU A 56 -14.90 -7.75 -23.43
C GLU A 56 -15.96 -7.96 -24.51
N ALA A 57 -15.99 -9.14 -25.17
CA ALA A 57 -17.00 -9.46 -26.16
C ALA A 57 -18.39 -9.56 -25.52
N PHE A 58 -18.47 -10.22 -24.36
CA PHE A 58 -19.70 -10.30 -23.58
C PHE A 58 -20.12 -8.95 -23.02
N ILE A 59 -19.18 -8.15 -22.53
CA ILE A 59 -19.47 -6.80 -22.03
C ILE A 59 -20.01 -5.91 -23.15
N ARG A 60 -19.50 -6.04 -24.39
CA ARG A 60 -20.09 -5.34 -25.56
C ARG A 60 -21.53 -5.73 -25.79
N GLU A 61 -21.80 -7.04 -25.86
CA GLU A 61 -23.14 -7.61 -26.09
C GLU A 61 -24.16 -7.15 -25.03
N PHE A 62 -23.76 -7.18 -23.75
CA PHE A 62 -24.63 -6.92 -22.60
C PHE A 62 -24.39 -5.56 -21.92
N SER A 63 -23.70 -4.64 -22.59
CA SER A 63 -23.38 -3.30 -22.07
C SER A 63 -24.58 -2.55 -21.47
N HIS A 64 -25.76 -2.72 -22.06
CA HIS A 64 -27.02 -2.11 -21.64
C HIS A 64 -27.66 -2.75 -20.38
N ARG A 65 -27.16 -3.89 -19.91
CA ARG A 65 -27.65 -4.58 -18.69
C ARG A 65 -26.67 -4.52 -17.53
N LEU A 66 -25.40 -4.30 -17.82
CA LEU A 66 -24.32 -4.33 -16.85
C LEU A 66 -24.25 -3.03 -16.05
N TYR A 67 -23.72 -3.15 -14.83
CA TYR A 67 -23.53 -2.03 -13.92
C TYR A 67 -22.11 -1.51 -14.10
N TRP A 68 -21.98 -0.39 -14.82
CA TRP A 68 -20.69 0.09 -15.30
C TRP A 68 -19.71 0.51 -14.21
N HIS A 69 -20.18 0.93 -13.04
CA HIS A 69 -19.30 1.14 -11.89
C HIS A 69 -18.59 -0.15 -11.48
N ALA A 70 -19.30 -1.28 -11.47
CA ALA A 70 -18.74 -2.59 -11.15
C ALA A 70 -17.86 -3.11 -12.30
N VAL A 71 -18.29 -2.92 -13.56
CA VAL A 71 -17.48 -3.28 -14.73
C VAL A 71 -16.12 -2.54 -14.72
N ALA A 72 -16.16 -1.22 -14.54
CA ALA A 72 -14.96 -0.38 -14.51
C ALA A 72 -14.10 -0.59 -13.26
N ALA A 73 -14.65 -1.12 -12.16
CA ALA A 73 -13.88 -1.44 -10.96
C ALA A 73 -13.24 -2.84 -11.06
N GLU A 74 -14.01 -3.85 -11.43
CA GLU A 74 -13.65 -5.26 -11.22
C GLU A 74 -13.09 -5.96 -12.48
N GLN A 75 -13.57 -5.60 -13.67
CA GLN A 75 -13.27 -6.38 -14.87
C GLN A 75 -11.86 -6.12 -15.41
N MET A 76 -11.30 -7.13 -16.09
CA MET A 76 -10.04 -7.06 -16.84
C MET A 76 -10.31 -6.40 -18.20
N LEU A 77 -9.90 -5.14 -18.38
CA LEU A 77 -10.19 -4.37 -19.59
C LEU A 77 -8.90 -3.98 -20.30
N SER A 78 -8.88 -4.05 -21.63
CA SER A 78 -7.84 -3.49 -22.47
C SER A 78 -7.97 -1.97 -22.59
N GLU A 79 -6.87 -1.29 -22.89
CA GLU A 79 -6.90 0.16 -23.17
C GLU A 79 -7.81 0.49 -24.34
N SER A 80 -7.81 -0.31 -25.41
CA SER A 80 -8.71 -0.14 -26.56
C SER A 80 -10.18 -0.22 -26.16
N PHE A 81 -10.53 -1.14 -25.26
CA PHE A 81 -11.90 -1.26 -24.76
C PHE A 81 -12.30 -0.06 -23.90
N ILE A 82 -11.39 0.39 -23.04
CA ILE A 82 -11.59 1.57 -22.21
C ILE A 82 -11.86 2.80 -23.09
N GLU A 83 -11.13 2.95 -24.20
CA GLU A 83 -11.38 4.04 -25.15
C GLU A 83 -12.72 3.93 -25.85
N GLU A 84 -13.06 2.72 -26.33
CA GLU A 84 -14.34 2.42 -26.99
C GLU A 84 -15.54 2.81 -26.11
N PHE A 85 -15.44 2.49 -24.82
CA PHE A 85 -16.46 2.76 -23.82
C PHE A 85 -16.21 4.04 -23.04
N SER A 86 -15.47 5.00 -23.58
CA SER A 86 -15.18 6.24 -22.84
C SER A 86 -16.33 7.25 -22.77
N GLN A 87 -17.43 7.04 -23.50
CA GLN A 87 -18.53 8.01 -23.60
C GLN A 87 -19.72 7.56 -22.76
N ALA A 88 -20.30 8.47 -21.97
CA ALA A 88 -21.39 8.16 -21.03
C ALA A 88 -22.64 7.55 -21.69
N ALA A 89 -22.89 7.84 -22.97
CA ALA A 89 -23.97 7.24 -23.74
C ALA A 89 -23.84 5.71 -23.87
N LYS A 90 -22.63 5.15 -23.73
CA LYS A 90 -22.35 3.71 -23.84
C LYS A 90 -22.72 2.93 -22.58
N TRP A 91 -22.97 3.62 -21.47
CA TRP A 91 -23.24 3.00 -20.17
C TRP A 91 -24.71 3.10 -19.76
N GLN A 92 -25.57 3.58 -20.66
CA GLN A 92 -26.98 3.77 -20.36
C GLN A 92 -27.71 2.42 -20.30
N PRO A 93 -28.47 2.16 -19.22
CA PRO A 93 -29.21 0.92 -19.09
C PRO A 93 -30.41 0.93 -20.05
N ALA A 94 -30.66 -0.20 -20.72
CA ALA A 94 -31.91 -0.41 -21.43
C ALA A 94 -32.88 -1.14 -20.50
N LEU A 95 -33.86 -0.39 -19.97
CA LEU A 95 -34.90 -0.96 -19.09
C LEU A 95 -35.93 -1.79 -19.87
N GLU A 96 -36.01 -1.59 -21.19
CA GLU A 96 -36.86 -2.35 -22.07
C GLU A 96 -36.45 -3.83 -22.09
N GLY A 97 -37.41 -4.73 -21.87
CA GLY A 97 -37.17 -6.17 -21.84
C GLY A 97 -36.60 -6.72 -20.52
N LEU A 98 -36.38 -5.88 -19.50
CA LEU A 98 -36.04 -6.34 -18.16
C LEU A 98 -37.27 -6.88 -17.42
N THR A 99 -37.06 -7.88 -16.57
CA THR A 99 -38.13 -8.36 -15.68
C THR A 99 -38.40 -7.35 -14.55
N LYS A 100 -39.59 -7.42 -13.94
CA LYS A 100 -39.93 -6.56 -12.77
C LYS A 100 -38.90 -6.66 -11.63
N ARG A 101 -38.30 -7.84 -11.43
CA ARG A 101 -37.24 -8.03 -10.43
C ARG A 101 -35.97 -7.28 -10.81
N GLN A 102 -35.56 -7.36 -12.08
CA GLN A 102 -34.35 -6.69 -12.58
C GLN A 102 -34.50 -5.16 -12.56
N VAL A 103 -35.69 -4.64 -12.91
CA VAL A 103 -35.98 -3.19 -12.79
C VAL A 103 -35.87 -2.74 -11.33
N LYS A 104 -36.45 -3.48 -10.38
CA LYS A 104 -36.31 -3.16 -8.94
C LYS A 104 -34.87 -3.22 -8.46
N THR A 105 -34.09 -4.21 -8.91
CA THR A 105 -32.66 -4.26 -8.59
C THR A 105 -31.94 -3.03 -9.14
N PHE A 106 -32.27 -2.59 -10.34
CA PHE A 106 -31.69 -1.37 -10.92
C PHE A 106 -32.08 -0.11 -10.14
N GLU A 107 -33.33 0.04 -9.74
CA GLU A 107 -33.77 1.17 -8.90
C GLU A 107 -33.04 1.20 -7.54
N LYS A 108 -32.68 0.03 -7.00
CA LYS A 108 -31.99 -0.11 -5.70
C LYS A 108 -30.48 0.06 -5.79
N GLU A 109 -29.84 -0.60 -6.76
CA GLU A 109 -28.38 -0.73 -6.87
C GLU A 109 -27.78 0.19 -7.97
N GLY A 110 -28.63 0.78 -8.80
CA GLY A 110 -28.27 1.69 -9.88
C GLY A 110 -27.72 2.99 -9.33
N ARG A 111 -26.42 3.00 -9.06
CA ARG A 111 -25.70 4.21 -8.66
C ARG A 111 -25.58 5.14 -9.86
N GLU A 112 -25.68 6.45 -9.60
CA GLU A 112 -25.32 7.46 -10.59
C GLU A 112 -23.87 7.22 -11.04
N PHE A 113 -23.69 7.05 -12.35
CA PHE A 113 -22.40 6.76 -12.97
C PHE A 113 -22.17 7.76 -14.09
N ASP A 114 -21.13 8.56 -13.94
CA ASP A 114 -20.77 9.64 -14.84
C ASP A 114 -19.34 9.46 -15.38
N ASP A 115 -18.96 10.33 -16.32
CA ASP A 115 -17.64 10.30 -16.93
C ASP A 115 -16.52 10.42 -15.88
N LYS A 116 -16.70 11.30 -14.89
CA LYS A 116 -15.71 11.52 -13.83
C LYS A 116 -15.47 10.27 -13.00
N LYS A 117 -16.53 9.55 -12.59
CA LYS A 117 -16.43 8.28 -11.85
C LYS A 117 -15.78 7.21 -12.71
N TYR A 118 -16.16 7.12 -13.98
CA TYR A 118 -15.53 6.19 -14.93
C TYR A 118 -14.01 6.39 -14.97
N TRP A 119 -13.55 7.60 -15.29
CA TRP A 119 -12.11 7.86 -15.40
C TRP A 119 -11.36 7.77 -14.07
N THR A 120 -12.03 8.07 -12.96
CA THR A 120 -11.45 7.85 -11.62
C THR A 120 -11.20 6.37 -11.37
N LEU A 121 -12.15 5.48 -11.68
CA LEU A 121 -11.98 4.02 -11.55
C LEU A 121 -10.91 3.50 -12.52
N ILE A 122 -10.91 3.95 -13.77
CA ILE A 122 -9.87 3.60 -14.74
C ILE A 122 -8.48 4.00 -14.24
N SER A 123 -8.33 5.16 -13.62
CA SER A 123 -7.05 5.62 -13.06
C SER A 123 -6.51 4.69 -11.95
N MET A 124 -7.40 3.96 -11.26
CA MET A 124 -7.05 3.02 -10.21
C MET A 124 -6.73 1.61 -10.74
N LYS A 125 -7.04 1.31 -12.02
CA LYS A 125 -6.92 -0.04 -12.57
C LYS A 125 -5.47 -0.49 -12.71
N LYS A 126 -5.07 -1.49 -11.91
CA LYS A 126 -3.76 -2.15 -11.99
C LYS A 126 -3.74 -3.33 -12.96
N ASN A 127 -4.91 -3.90 -13.23
CA ASN A 127 -5.11 -5.13 -13.98
C ASN A 127 -5.34 -4.89 -15.49
N VAL A 128 -4.66 -3.90 -16.05
CA VAL A 128 -4.63 -3.60 -17.49
C VAL A 128 -3.27 -4.02 -18.05
N ASN A 129 -3.18 -4.30 -19.35
CA ASN A 129 -1.93 -4.61 -20.04
C ASN A 129 -1.11 -5.73 -19.34
N HIS A 130 -1.71 -6.91 -19.21
CA HIS A 130 -1.12 -8.07 -18.50
C HIS A 130 -0.72 -7.77 -17.05
N GLY A 131 -1.50 -6.93 -16.35
CA GLY A 131 -1.27 -6.58 -14.95
C GLY A 131 -0.18 -5.53 -14.73
N LYS A 132 0.26 -4.83 -15.79
CA LYS A 132 1.23 -3.74 -15.70
C LYS A 132 0.61 -2.38 -15.41
N GLY A 133 -0.73 -2.28 -15.45
CA GLY A 133 -1.46 -1.02 -15.32
C GLY A 133 -1.55 -0.27 -16.64
N LEU A 134 -1.94 1.00 -16.57
CA LEU A 134 -2.07 1.87 -17.73
C LEU A 134 -0.71 2.22 -18.32
N SER A 135 -0.60 2.18 -19.64
CA SER A 135 0.61 2.56 -20.36
C SER A 135 0.85 4.07 -20.27
N PRO A 136 2.12 4.53 -20.26
CA PRO A 136 2.42 5.96 -20.28
C PRO A 136 1.78 6.70 -21.46
N ALA A 137 1.73 6.06 -22.64
CA ALA A 137 1.09 6.63 -23.83
C ALA A 137 -0.42 6.82 -23.64
N PHE A 138 -1.09 5.86 -23.02
CA PHE A 138 -2.51 5.97 -22.68
C PHE A 138 -2.75 7.10 -21.67
N ILE A 139 -1.92 7.19 -20.63
CA ILE A 139 -2.03 8.25 -19.61
C ILE A 139 -1.86 9.63 -20.25
N GLU A 140 -0.87 9.80 -21.13
CA GLU A 140 -0.65 11.06 -21.85
C GLU A 140 -1.83 11.45 -22.75
N LYS A 141 -2.36 10.47 -23.50
CA LYS A 141 -3.49 10.69 -24.41
C LYS A 141 -4.74 11.15 -23.67
N HIS A 142 -4.98 10.64 -22.46
CA HIS A 142 -6.17 10.92 -21.64
C HIS A 142 -5.88 11.72 -20.38
N GLN A 143 -4.79 12.49 -20.37
CA GLN A 143 -4.27 13.18 -19.19
C GLN A 143 -5.25 14.15 -18.52
N ASP A 144 -6.23 14.69 -19.26
CA ASP A 144 -7.19 15.66 -18.72
C ASP A 144 -8.47 15.00 -18.20
N ARG A 145 -8.65 13.69 -18.46
CA ARG A 145 -9.79 12.90 -17.99
C ARG A 145 -9.43 12.05 -16.78
N LEU A 146 -8.19 11.52 -16.76
CA LEU A 146 -7.68 10.69 -15.67
C LEU A 146 -7.50 11.48 -14.37
N SER A 147 -7.76 10.80 -13.25
CA SER A 147 -7.51 11.33 -11.91
C SER A 147 -6.05 11.16 -11.55
N TRP A 148 -5.27 12.22 -11.62
CA TRP A 148 -3.83 12.19 -11.30
C TRP A 148 -3.52 11.82 -9.86
N LYS A 149 -4.40 12.16 -8.92
CA LYS A 149 -4.31 11.69 -7.54
C LYS A 149 -4.40 10.15 -7.47
N ALA A 150 -5.37 9.56 -8.18
CA ALA A 150 -5.49 8.11 -8.26
C ALA A 150 -4.33 7.47 -9.01
N LEU A 151 -3.88 8.06 -10.13
CA LEU A 151 -2.70 7.58 -10.85
C LEU A 151 -1.46 7.53 -9.95
N SER A 152 -1.20 8.61 -9.19
CA SER A 152 -0.04 8.73 -8.31
C SER A 152 -0.02 7.69 -7.19
N LEU A 153 -1.21 7.28 -6.72
CA LEU A 153 -1.39 6.32 -5.64
C LEU A 153 -1.39 4.85 -6.12
N PHE A 154 -2.01 4.57 -7.27
CA PHE A 154 -2.29 3.21 -7.70
C PHE A 154 -1.46 2.72 -8.90
N GLN A 155 -0.91 3.61 -9.72
CA GLN A 155 -0.11 3.22 -10.89
C GLN A 155 1.39 3.30 -10.58
N LYS A 156 2.18 2.50 -11.30
CA LYS A 156 3.64 2.68 -11.37
C LYS A 156 3.95 3.72 -12.43
N LEU A 157 4.19 4.95 -12.01
CA LEU A 157 4.43 6.06 -12.92
C LEU A 157 5.94 6.19 -13.23
N PRO A 158 6.37 6.08 -14.49
CA PRO A 158 7.77 6.33 -14.83
C PRO A 158 8.18 7.76 -14.47
N MET A 159 9.39 7.94 -13.96
CA MET A 159 9.90 9.28 -13.62
C MET A 159 9.80 10.26 -14.80
N SER A 160 9.97 9.83 -16.04
CA SER A 160 9.82 10.67 -17.24
C SER A 160 8.40 11.18 -17.47
N LEU A 161 7.39 10.44 -17.03
CA LEU A 161 5.99 10.87 -17.08
C LEU A 161 5.71 11.90 -15.97
N ILE A 162 6.21 11.64 -14.77
CA ILE A 162 6.14 12.60 -13.65
C ILE A 162 6.85 13.91 -14.02
N ASP A 163 8.00 13.83 -14.68
CA ASP A 163 8.81 14.97 -15.10
C ASP A 163 8.07 15.92 -16.06
N ARG A 164 7.17 15.38 -16.87
CA ARG A 164 6.36 16.12 -17.84
C ARG A 164 5.07 16.70 -17.24
N HIS A 165 4.63 16.19 -16.10
CA HIS A 165 3.39 16.62 -15.43
C HIS A 165 3.57 16.88 -13.92
N PRO A 166 4.61 17.63 -13.49
CA PRO A 166 4.90 17.84 -12.07
C PRO A 166 3.78 18.59 -11.33
N GLU A 167 2.96 19.37 -12.04
CA GLU A 167 1.84 20.14 -11.50
C GLU A 167 0.56 19.31 -11.31
N LYS A 168 0.45 18.14 -11.97
CA LYS A 168 -0.74 17.29 -11.90
C LYS A 168 -0.63 16.18 -10.86
N VAL A 169 0.58 15.65 -10.65
CA VAL A 169 0.83 14.54 -9.73
C VAL A 169 0.61 14.91 -8.26
N ASP A 170 0.23 13.92 -7.45
CA ASP A 170 0.16 14.07 -5.99
C ASP A 170 1.53 13.73 -5.38
N TRP A 171 2.31 14.74 -5.02
CA TRP A 171 3.71 14.55 -4.61
C TRP A 171 3.90 13.71 -3.34
N ASN A 172 2.93 13.72 -2.42
CA ASN A 172 2.96 12.83 -1.26
C ASN A 172 2.89 11.37 -1.72
N SER A 173 1.94 11.05 -2.61
CA SER A 173 1.80 9.71 -3.18
C SER A 173 3.01 9.33 -4.04
N ILE A 174 3.56 10.26 -4.83
CA ILE A 174 4.77 10.04 -5.62
C ILE A 174 5.95 9.67 -4.72
N THR A 175 6.17 10.46 -3.66
CA THR A 175 7.31 10.28 -2.76
C THR A 175 7.20 8.99 -1.94
N ARG A 176 5.99 8.54 -1.62
CA ARG A 176 5.78 7.35 -0.79
C ARG A 176 5.71 6.04 -1.57
N ASN A 177 5.20 6.07 -2.81
CA ASN A 177 4.82 4.85 -3.52
C ASN A 177 5.63 4.56 -4.78
N GLN A 178 6.37 5.55 -5.32
CA GLN A 178 7.15 5.39 -6.55
C GLN A 178 8.62 5.15 -6.23
N CYS A 179 9.36 4.49 -7.12
CA CYS A 179 10.81 4.32 -6.98
C CYS A 179 11.55 5.52 -7.59
N LEU A 180 11.98 6.47 -6.76
CA LEU A 180 12.63 7.69 -7.19
C LEU A 180 14.14 7.60 -7.02
N THR A 181 14.89 8.22 -7.94
CA THR A 181 16.34 8.39 -7.77
C THR A 181 16.64 9.62 -6.94
N GLU A 182 17.74 9.61 -6.21
CA GLU A 182 18.23 10.78 -5.44
C GLU A 182 18.33 12.04 -6.31
N ARG A 183 18.76 11.92 -7.56
CA ARG A 183 18.82 13.05 -8.52
C ARG A 183 17.43 13.61 -8.84
N PHE A 184 16.44 12.73 -8.97
CA PHE A 184 15.06 13.14 -9.23
C PHE A 184 14.46 13.85 -8.00
N ILE A 185 14.71 13.31 -6.81
CA ILE A 185 14.33 13.94 -5.53
C ILE A 185 14.96 15.33 -5.41
N GLU A 186 16.24 15.50 -5.75
CA GLU A 186 16.92 16.81 -5.72
C GLU A 186 16.34 17.81 -6.71
N LYS A 187 15.95 17.34 -7.91
CA LYS A 187 15.30 18.18 -8.93
C LYS A 187 13.98 18.75 -8.40
N TYR A 188 13.20 17.93 -7.68
CA TYR A 188 11.88 18.29 -7.14
C TYR A 188 11.86 18.48 -5.63
N ARG A 189 12.99 18.90 -5.05
CA ARG A 189 13.20 19.03 -3.60
C ARG A 189 12.19 19.94 -2.88
N HIS A 190 11.48 20.81 -3.59
CA HIS A 190 10.47 21.71 -3.02
C HIS A 190 9.05 21.12 -3.03
N LEU A 191 8.86 19.96 -3.66
CA LEU A 191 7.57 19.31 -3.84
C LEU A 191 7.49 17.96 -3.13
N VAL A 192 8.62 17.23 -3.05
CA VAL A 192 8.69 15.94 -2.36
C VAL A 192 8.42 16.08 -0.86
N GLU A 193 7.82 15.05 -0.29
CA GLU A 193 7.61 14.92 1.14
C GLU A 193 8.90 14.43 1.81
N TRP A 194 9.48 15.21 2.74
CA TRP A 194 10.81 14.93 3.31
C TRP A 194 10.78 14.20 4.65
N GLU A 195 9.73 14.40 5.42
CA GLU A 195 9.64 14.03 6.83
C GLU A 195 9.94 12.55 7.06
N THR A 196 9.37 11.68 6.20
CA THR A 196 9.52 10.22 6.28
C THR A 196 10.06 9.60 4.99
N ILE A 197 10.71 10.38 4.11
CA ILE A 197 11.15 9.91 2.77
C ILE A 197 12.04 8.66 2.82
N SER A 198 12.83 8.51 3.87
CA SER A 198 13.77 7.39 4.05
C SER A 198 13.09 6.04 4.28
N PHE A 199 11.81 6.03 4.69
CA PHE A 199 10.98 4.81 4.81
C PHE A 199 10.46 4.32 3.47
N HIS A 200 10.46 5.20 2.46
CA HIS A 200 9.83 4.94 1.16
C HIS A 200 10.82 4.84 0.01
N GLN A 201 11.99 5.46 0.17
CA GLN A 201 13.00 5.57 -0.89
C GLN A 201 14.29 4.86 -0.51
N ASN A 202 14.92 4.23 -1.50
CA ASN A 202 16.23 3.61 -1.34
C ASN A 202 17.34 4.68 -1.39
N LEU A 203 17.58 5.34 -0.25
CA LEU A 203 18.54 6.44 -0.12
C LEU A 203 19.90 5.96 0.41
N SER A 204 20.96 6.57 -0.12
CA SER A 204 22.32 6.42 0.39
C SER A 204 22.51 7.22 1.69
N GLU A 205 23.46 6.79 2.51
CA GLU A 205 23.83 7.52 3.73
C GLU A 205 24.32 8.94 3.41
N ARG A 206 25.07 9.11 2.31
CA ARG A 206 25.55 10.43 1.88
C ARG A 206 24.38 11.39 1.60
N PHE A 207 23.33 10.89 0.97
CA PHE A 207 22.13 11.68 0.68
C PHE A 207 21.41 12.07 1.96
N ILE A 208 21.18 11.10 2.85
CA ILE A 208 20.51 11.36 4.14
C ILE A 208 21.34 12.34 4.96
N ASN A 209 22.66 12.15 5.09
CA ASN A 209 23.55 13.08 5.78
C ASN A 209 23.41 14.52 5.27
N ARG A 210 23.27 14.71 3.95
CA ARG A 210 23.10 16.04 3.35
C ARG A 210 21.75 16.69 3.70
N HIS A 211 20.68 15.91 3.81
CA HIS A 211 19.30 16.41 3.91
C HIS A 211 18.59 16.06 5.22
N HIS A 212 19.29 15.46 6.19
CA HIS A 212 18.71 14.95 7.44
C HIS A 212 17.95 16.02 8.24
N SER A 213 18.28 17.30 8.09
CA SER A 213 17.57 18.40 8.76
C SER A 213 16.12 18.57 8.30
N LYS A 214 15.77 18.03 7.12
CA LYS A 214 14.39 18.02 6.60
C LYS A 214 13.61 16.77 6.98
N MET A 215 14.28 15.78 7.56
CA MET A 215 13.70 14.50 7.96
C MET A 215 13.44 14.57 9.46
N ASN A 216 12.21 14.28 9.90
CA ASN A 216 11.91 14.11 11.32
C ASN A 216 12.31 12.69 11.75
N TYR A 217 12.08 11.71 10.88
CA TYR A 217 12.35 10.31 11.15
C TYR A 217 13.22 9.68 10.06
N ILE A 218 14.12 8.80 10.47
CA ILE A 218 15.02 8.07 9.58
C ILE A 218 14.78 6.56 9.75
N SER A 219 14.51 5.87 8.64
CA SER A 219 14.36 4.41 8.65
C SER A 219 15.67 3.70 8.98
N ALA A 220 15.57 2.77 9.93
CA ALA A 220 16.61 1.82 10.31
C ALA A 220 16.37 0.42 9.71
N GLU A 221 15.47 0.24 8.75
CA GLU A 221 15.24 -1.09 8.14
C GLU A 221 16.34 -1.51 7.17
N LYS A 222 16.97 -0.53 6.52
CA LYS A 222 18.09 -0.77 5.60
C LYS A 222 19.39 -0.78 6.38
N GLU A 223 20.26 -1.74 6.12
CA GLU A 223 21.59 -1.81 6.72
C GLU A 223 22.36 -0.49 6.55
N ARG A 224 22.90 0.01 7.66
CA ARG A 224 23.69 1.24 7.76
C ARG A 224 25.04 0.97 8.40
N SER A 225 25.99 1.86 8.13
CA SER A 225 27.24 1.94 8.86
C SER A 225 27.00 2.38 10.31
N GLU A 226 27.82 1.86 11.22
CA GLU A 226 27.74 2.22 12.65
C GLU A 226 27.89 3.73 12.87
N GLY A 227 28.81 4.37 12.15
CA GLY A 227 28.98 5.81 12.19
C GLY A 227 27.77 6.60 11.66
N PHE A 228 26.94 6.02 10.78
CA PHE A 228 25.67 6.61 10.36
C PHE A 228 24.62 6.47 11.45
N LEU A 229 24.49 5.28 12.04
CA LEU A 229 23.59 5.05 13.18
C LEU A 229 23.89 6.03 14.31
N TYR A 230 25.16 6.18 14.69
CA TYR A 230 25.58 7.12 15.74
C TYR A 230 25.06 8.55 15.49
N ASN A 231 25.17 9.06 14.26
CA ASN A 231 24.80 10.45 13.95
C ASN A 231 23.31 10.71 13.91
N HIS A 232 22.50 9.67 13.67
CA HIS A 232 21.07 9.81 13.40
C HIS A 232 20.20 9.02 14.36
N LEU A 233 20.79 8.43 15.40
CA LEU A 233 20.10 7.53 16.32
C LEU A 233 18.84 8.17 16.91
N GLU A 234 18.90 9.45 17.28
CA GLU A 234 17.76 10.20 17.84
C GLU A 234 16.57 10.36 16.89
N LYS A 235 16.75 10.12 15.58
CA LYS A 235 15.70 10.16 14.56
C LYS A 235 15.21 8.76 14.18
N MET A 236 15.78 7.72 14.77
CA MET A 236 15.46 6.33 14.49
C MET A 236 14.65 5.75 15.65
N ASP A 237 13.80 4.78 15.31
CA ASP A 237 13.16 3.94 16.32
C ASP A 237 14.16 2.89 16.86
N ALA A 238 14.27 2.80 18.19
CA ALA A 238 15.25 1.95 18.87
C ALA A 238 15.01 0.46 18.58
N ALA A 239 13.75 0.03 18.61
CA ALA A 239 13.36 -1.34 18.31
C ALA A 239 13.72 -1.73 16.88
N SER A 240 13.47 -0.83 15.92
CA SER A 240 13.82 -1.00 14.52
C SER A 240 15.33 -1.12 14.30
N VAL A 241 16.14 -0.33 15.02
CA VAL A 241 17.61 -0.42 14.97
C VAL A 241 18.07 -1.80 15.45
N VAL A 242 17.59 -2.26 16.60
CA VAL A 242 17.95 -3.58 17.17
C VAL A 242 17.51 -4.73 16.27
N ALA A 243 16.34 -4.61 15.62
CA ALA A 243 15.79 -5.68 14.79
C ALA A 243 16.50 -5.83 13.43
N HIS A 244 16.98 -4.74 12.83
CA HIS A 244 17.42 -4.73 11.43
C HIS A 244 18.89 -4.38 11.22
N GLN A 245 19.58 -3.82 12.22
CA GLN A 245 20.98 -3.42 12.09
C GLN A 245 21.94 -4.48 12.63
N ASN A 246 23.14 -4.52 12.04
CA ASN A 246 24.21 -5.40 12.48
C ASN A 246 25.02 -4.73 13.61
N LEU A 247 24.51 -4.83 14.85
CA LEU A 247 25.14 -4.27 16.04
C LEU A 247 26.16 -5.26 16.61
N ARG A 248 27.45 -4.91 16.55
CA ARG A 248 28.55 -5.81 16.93
C ARG A 248 28.84 -5.81 18.42
N ASN A 249 28.73 -4.66 19.06
CA ASN A 249 29.05 -4.49 20.46
C ASN A 249 27.77 -4.62 21.30
N VAL A 250 27.54 -5.82 21.83
CA VAL A 250 26.35 -6.17 22.59
C VAL A 250 26.78 -6.72 23.95
N LYS A 251 26.32 -6.08 25.01
CA LYS A 251 26.56 -6.44 26.40
C LYS A 251 25.28 -7.02 26.98
N LYS A 252 25.36 -8.21 27.58
CA LYS A 252 24.19 -8.95 28.08
C LYS A 252 24.30 -9.10 29.58
N TYR A 253 23.31 -8.58 30.27
CA TYR A 253 23.14 -8.74 31.70
C TYR A 253 21.81 -9.46 31.96
N GLU A 254 21.59 -9.86 33.21
CA GLU A 254 20.36 -10.55 33.59
C GLU A 254 19.11 -9.68 33.35
N PRO A 255 19.04 -8.41 33.81
CA PRO A 255 17.83 -7.58 33.64
C PRO A 255 17.66 -7.01 32.22
N PHE A 256 18.75 -6.80 31.48
CA PHE A 256 18.72 -6.14 30.17
C PHE A 256 19.92 -6.50 29.27
N THR A 257 19.74 -6.24 27.97
CA THR A 257 20.79 -6.23 26.96
C THR A 257 21.07 -4.79 26.53
N ILE A 258 22.34 -4.39 26.53
CA ILE A 258 22.81 -3.08 26.06
C ILE A 258 23.49 -3.25 24.71
N PHE A 259 23.03 -2.46 23.74
CA PHE A 259 23.66 -2.34 22.43
C PHE A 259 24.45 -1.04 22.38
N VAL A 260 25.74 -1.15 22.05
CA VAL A 260 26.65 -0.01 21.98
C VAL A 260 26.90 0.36 20.53
N ILE A 261 26.67 1.62 20.18
CA ILE A 261 26.95 2.18 18.86
C ILE A 261 28.11 3.16 19.01
N GLU A 262 29.25 2.84 18.38
CA GLU A 262 30.48 3.63 18.54
C GLU A 262 30.84 4.45 17.29
N LYS A 263 31.33 5.67 17.53
CA LYS A 263 31.98 6.49 16.51
C LYS A 263 33.13 7.29 17.12
N ASN A 264 34.36 7.02 16.68
CA ASN A 264 35.57 7.71 17.11
C ASN A 264 35.76 7.75 18.64
N GLY A 265 35.46 6.64 19.34
CA GLY A 265 35.53 6.55 20.79
C GLY A 265 34.35 7.17 21.55
N LEU A 266 33.42 7.84 20.87
CA LEU A 266 32.14 8.25 21.44
C LEU A 266 31.12 7.11 21.28
N LYS A 267 30.28 6.91 22.28
CA LYS A 267 29.29 5.84 22.30
C LYS A 267 27.88 6.41 22.46
N LYS A 268 26.91 5.67 21.96
CA LYS A 268 25.47 5.83 22.22
C LYS A 268 24.90 4.46 22.53
N TYR A 269 23.83 4.41 23.31
CA TYR A 269 23.33 3.17 23.88
C TYR A 269 21.86 2.94 23.56
N ILE A 270 21.51 1.67 23.34
CA ILE A 270 20.13 1.20 23.33
C ILE A 270 20.01 0.14 24.41
N ILE A 271 19.03 0.28 25.29
CA ILE A 271 18.73 -0.71 26.34
C ILE A 271 17.51 -1.51 25.90
N LYS A 272 17.61 -2.84 26.01
CA LYS A 272 16.49 -3.78 25.85
C LYS A 272 16.28 -4.52 27.17
N PHE A 273 15.16 -4.27 27.84
CA PHE A 273 14.79 -4.95 29.09
C PHE A 273 14.25 -6.37 28.82
N HIS A 274 14.59 -7.32 29.70
CA HIS A 274 14.18 -8.72 29.56
C HIS A 274 12.84 -9.03 30.25
N GLU A 275 12.54 -8.34 31.34
CA GLU A 275 11.28 -8.46 32.08
C GLU A 275 10.56 -7.10 32.07
N ASN A 276 9.50 -6.96 31.27
CA ASN A 276 8.56 -5.84 31.40
C ASN A 276 7.14 -6.36 31.22
N GLU A 277 6.26 -6.04 32.18
CA GLU A 277 4.81 -6.31 32.13
C GLU A 277 4.06 -5.27 31.26
N GLU A 278 4.75 -4.24 30.76
CA GLU A 278 4.23 -3.22 29.85
C GLU A 278 4.59 -3.52 28.37
N SER A 279 3.95 -2.79 27.45
CA SER A 279 3.96 -3.07 26.00
C SER A 279 5.36 -3.27 25.39
N GLU A 280 5.50 -4.14 24.38
CA GLU A 280 6.78 -4.46 23.71
C GLU A 280 7.57 -3.22 23.23
N THR A 281 6.89 -2.09 23.00
CA THR A 281 7.49 -0.84 22.53
C THR A 281 8.27 -0.07 23.59
N ASP A 282 7.93 -0.19 24.87
CA ASP A 282 8.67 0.49 25.97
C ASP A 282 9.86 -0.35 26.45
N ALA A 283 9.95 -1.61 26.04
CA ALA A 283 11.02 -2.52 26.40
C ALA A 283 12.36 -2.21 25.70
N ILE A 284 12.37 -1.43 24.61
CA ILE A 284 13.58 -1.07 23.88
C ILE A 284 13.62 0.44 23.68
N ARG A 285 14.62 1.12 24.25
CA ARG A 285 14.77 2.57 24.11
C ARG A 285 16.23 3.00 23.99
N ILE A 286 16.43 4.16 23.36
CA ILE A 286 17.73 4.85 23.35
C ILE A 286 17.93 5.41 24.75
N ALA A 287 19.09 5.14 25.35
CA ALA A 287 19.44 5.62 26.67
C ALA A 287 20.53 6.70 26.55
N GLU A 288 20.31 7.79 27.29
CA GLU A 288 21.36 8.77 27.57
C GLU A 288 22.34 8.19 28.60
N ASP A 289 23.54 8.78 28.70
CA ASP A 289 24.60 8.29 29.58
C ASP A 289 24.16 8.20 31.06
N GLU A 290 23.38 9.17 31.53
CA GLU A 290 22.84 9.23 32.91
C GLU A 290 21.89 8.06 33.19
N GLU A 291 20.95 7.83 32.26
CA GLU A 291 19.96 6.76 32.39
C GLU A 291 20.64 5.39 32.39
N LEU A 292 21.62 5.18 31.52
CA LEU A 292 22.37 3.92 31.48
C LEU A 292 23.14 3.71 32.80
N TYR A 293 23.75 4.76 33.35
CA TYR A 293 24.45 4.69 34.62
C TYR A 293 23.49 4.29 35.76
N GLU A 294 22.36 4.99 35.89
CA GLU A 294 21.33 4.69 36.91
C GLU A 294 20.84 3.25 36.79
N GLN A 295 20.54 2.77 35.58
CA GLN A 295 20.10 1.39 35.37
C GLN A 295 21.17 0.35 35.76
N LEU A 296 22.45 0.64 35.56
CA LEU A 296 23.54 -0.24 35.98
C LEU A 296 23.70 -0.23 37.52
N GLU A 297 23.66 0.94 38.15
CA GLU A 297 23.77 1.09 39.61
C GLU A 297 22.58 0.45 40.35
N GLU A 298 21.35 0.72 39.93
CA GLU A 298 20.13 0.18 40.56
C GLU A 298 20.06 -1.35 40.52
N ASN A 299 20.69 -1.97 39.52
CA ASN A 299 20.76 -3.42 39.37
C ASN A 299 22.05 -4.04 39.97
N GLY A 300 22.84 -3.26 40.72
CA GLY A 300 24.04 -3.73 41.41
C GLY A 300 25.19 -4.13 40.48
N LEU A 301 25.27 -3.51 39.31
CA LEU A 301 26.29 -3.75 38.28
C LEU A 301 27.44 -2.75 38.35
N ASP A 302 27.76 -2.19 39.53
CA ASP A 302 28.80 -1.16 39.70
C ASP A 302 30.17 -1.57 39.13
N ALA A 303 30.57 -2.82 39.38
CA ALA A 303 31.84 -3.35 38.88
C ALA A 303 31.88 -3.44 37.34
N VAL A 304 30.72 -3.59 36.69
CA VAL A 304 30.59 -3.62 35.23
C VAL A 304 30.76 -2.22 34.64
N ILE A 305 30.34 -1.16 35.35
CA ILE A 305 30.50 0.22 34.88
C ILE A 305 31.99 0.50 34.63
N GLU A 306 32.87 0.12 35.55
CA GLU A 306 34.32 0.31 35.41
C GLU A 306 34.93 -0.51 34.26
N GLU A 307 34.42 -1.73 34.01
CA GLU A 307 34.96 -2.66 33.01
C GLU A 307 34.44 -2.36 31.59
N ASP A 308 33.13 -2.28 31.43
CA ASP A 308 32.45 -2.24 30.13
C ASP A 308 32.15 -0.81 29.65
N PHE A 309 31.96 0.12 30.59
CA PHE A 309 31.52 1.49 30.31
C PHE A 309 32.33 2.58 31.07
N PRO A 310 33.67 2.53 31.06
CA PRO A 310 34.50 3.46 31.84
C PRO A 310 34.27 4.93 31.46
N GLU A 311 33.79 5.21 30.25
CA GLU A 311 33.40 6.55 29.81
C GLU A 311 32.28 7.20 30.63
N LEU A 312 31.37 6.41 31.21
CA LEU A 312 30.23 6.93 32.00
C LEU A 312 30.69 7.54 33.34
N ILE A 313 31.84 7.10 33.86
CA ILE A 313 32.45 7.64 35.08
C ILE A 313 33.13 8.99 34.79
N LEU A 314 33.73 9.12 33.59
CA LEU A 314 34.51 10.28 33.18
C LEU A 314 33.65 11.46 32.72
N SER A 315 32.42 11.22 32.27
CA SER A 315 31.48 12.25 31.81
C SER A 315 30.99 13.19 32.92
N GLY A 316 31.28 12.89 34.19
CA GLY A 316 31.20 13.87 35.28
C GLY A 316 29.83 14.00 35.93
N PHE A 317 29.00 12.96 35.92
CA PHE A 317 27.74 12.91 36.70
C PHE A 317 27.95 13.06 38.23
N PHE A 318 29.19 13.04 38.70
CA PHE A 318 29.58 13.49 40.03
C PHE A 318 29.64 15.04 40.13
N LYS A 319 28.46 15.66 40.27
CA LYS A 319 28.34 16.88 41.08
C LYS A 319 27.42 16.63 42.28
N PHE A 320 28.09 16.09 43.31
CA PHE A 320 27.76 16.00 44.74
C PHE A 320 26.78 14.92 45.18
#